data_AF-A0AAU7CAP1-F1
#
_entry.id   AF-A0AAU7CAP1-F1
#
_cell.length_a   1.000
_cell.length_b   1.000
_cell.length_c   1.000
_cell.angle_alpha   90.00
_cell.angle_beta   90.00
_cell.angle_gamma   90.00
#
_symmetry.space_group_name_H-M   'P 1'
#
loop_
_entity.id
_entity.type
_entity.pdbx_description
1 polymer ?
#
loop_
_entity_poly.entity_id
_entity_poly.type
_entity_poly.pdbx_seq_one_letter_code
_entity_poly.pdbx_strand_id
1 'polypeptide(L)'
;MIGSGVVPTRRAGRVSSLSLDPSPRSPEDFQVAGPLLSRPRSQGLPHLLRKSRSAPVLPRSISSIEQHQYCWSHPRRDFQAIVDRNDEGSAVGSDLLNSSNRLFHRWHKYRDGVMAWGTFLGYARPIRWGVRQALDRSAACASEKTAARCRMLQEGEEHLWAFLRVQGIEPTNNAAEPALRHAILWRKSSGGTASEWGSRFVERVLSVVGTCRHQGRNVLEYQAGCFRAPLAGQPVPSLLVRVPS
;
A
#
# COMPACT_ATOMS: atom_id res chain seq x y z
N MET A 1 -51.34 29.74 24.65
CA MET A 1 -52.00 30.68 23.73
C MET A 1 -50.94 31.34 22.86
N ILE A 2 -50.99 31.05 21.56
CA ILE A 2 -50.66 31.87 20.38
C ILE A 2 -49.40 32.75 20.45
N GLY A 3 -48.43 32.44 19.58
CA GLY A 3 -47.32 33.31 19.22
C GLY A 3 -46.76 32.93 17.84
N SER A 4 -47.47 33.33 16.79
CA SER A 4 -47.02 33.29 15.39
C SER A 4 -45.75 34.13 15.21
N GLY A 5 -44.74 33.57 14.54
CA GLY A 5 -43.48 34.24 14.22
C GLY A 5 -42.98 33.89 12.82
N VAL A 6 -43.58 34.54 11.83
CA VAL A 6 -43.07 34.95 10.49
C VAL A 6 -41.71 34.40 10.05
N VAL A 7 -41.72 33.62 8.96
CA VAL A 7 -40.57 33.28 8.12
C VAL A 7 -40.23 34.45 7.18
N PRO A 8 -39.00 34.98 7.14
CA PRO A 8 -38.57 35.87 6.07
C PRO A 8 -37.85 35.09 4.97
N THR A 9 -38.41 35.16 3.77
CA THR A 9 -37.79 34.79 2.50
C THR A 9 -36.68 35.78 2.15
N ARG A 10 -35.47 35.29 1.81
CA ARG A 10 -34.45 36.06 1.10
C ARG A 10 -33.85 35.27 -0.08
N ARG A 11 -34.44 35.55 -1.25
CA ARG A 11 -33.80 35.90 -2.52
C ARG A 11 -32.49 35.17 -2.88
N ALA A 12 -32.60 34.23 -3.83
CA ALA A 12 -31.49 33.68 -4.58
C ALA A 12 -30.75 34.79 -5.35
N GLY A 13 -29.48 35.00 -5.02
CA GLY A 13 -28.56 35.83 -5.78
C GLY A 13 -28.02 35.06 -6.99
N ARG A 14 -28.22 35.64 -8.19
CA ARG A 14 -27.61 35.24 -9.46
C ARG A 14 -26.08 35.27 -9.33
N VAL A 15 -25.41 34.15 -9.60
CA VAL A 15 -23.97 34.13 -9.84
C VAL A 15 -23.75 34.25 -11.34
N SER A 16 -23.18 35.38 -11.76
CA SER A 16 -22.80 35.66 -13.15
C SER A 16 -21.71 34.69 -13.59
N SER A 17 -21.96 34.00 -14.70
CA SER A 17 -21.03 33.15 -15.42
C SER A 17 -19.94 33.99 -16.08
N LEU A 18 -18.70 33.89 -15.60
CA LEU A 18 -17.50 34.33 -16.31
C LEU A 18 -17.10 33.22 -17.29
N SER A 19 -17.35 33.47 -18.57
CA SER A 19 -16.92 32.65 -19.70
C SER A 19 -15.39 32.65 -19.79
N LEU A 20 -14.77 31.48 -19.61
CA LEU A 20 -13.37 31.23 -19.96
C LEU A 20 -13.33 30.67 -21.39
N ASP A 21 -12.79 31.48 -22.30
CA ASP A 21 -12.49 31.14 -23.68
C ASP A 21 -11.32 30.12 -23.75
N PRO A 22 -11.48 28.94 -24.35
CA PRO A 22 -10.39 27.98 -24.52
C PRO A 22 -9.79 28.10 -25.94
N SER A 23 -8.70 28.86 -26.08
CA SER A 23 -7.86 28.81 -27.28
C SER A 23 -6.57 28.03 -27.01
N PRO A 24 -6.24 26.98 -27.79
CA PRO A 24 -5.08 26.12 -27.55
C PRO A 24 -3.79 26.79 -28.06
N ARG A 25 -2.79 26.93 -27.18
CA ARG A 25 -1.42 27.32 -27.58
C ARG A 25 -0.65 26.08 -28.03
N SER A 26 0.02 26.20 -29.17
CA SER A 26 0.80 25.17 -29.86
C SER A 26 2.00 24.66 -29.05
N PRO A 27 2.44 23.40 -29.25
CA PRO A 27 3.51 22.76 -28.49
C PRO A 27 4.82 22.75 -29.30
N GLU A 28 5.50 23.88 -29.39
CA GLU A 28 6.87 23.93 -29.90
C GLU A 28 7.61 24.99 -29.09
N ASP A 29 8.48 24.55 -28.18
CA ASP A 29 9.61 25.31 -27.61
C ASP A 29 10.03 24.72 -26.26
N PHE A 30 10.54 23.48 -26.23
CA PHE A 30 11.44 23.02 -25.16
C PHE A 30 12.31 21.85 -25.66
N GLN A 31 13.27 22.15 -26.52
CA GLN A 31 14.42 21.29 -26.81
C GLN A 31 15.61 21.79 -25.97
N VAL A 32 16.01 21.03 -24.96
CA VAL A 32 17.34 21.13 -24.35
C VAL A 32 17.97 19.75 -24.39
N ALA A 33 19.00 19.65 -25.22
CA ALA A 33 19.86 18.49 -25.40
C ALA A 33 20.72 18.23 -24.16
N GLY A 34 20.84 16.95 -23.77
CA GLY A 34 21.82 16.46 -22.80
C GLY A 34 22.68 15.36 -23.43
N PRO A 35 24.02 15.37 -23.27
CA PRO A 35 24.89 14.47 -24.00
C PRO A 35 24.96 13.04 -23.43
N LEU A 36 25.16 12.11 -24.37
CA LEU A 36 25.30 10.67 -24.25
C LEU A 36 26.50 10.28 -23.38
N LEU A 37 26.24 9.52 -22.31
CA LEU A 37 27.29 8.80 -21.56
C LEU A 37 27.44 7.37 -22.08
N SER A 38 28.61 7.14 -22.68
CA SER A 38 29.11 5.90 -23.25
C SER A 38 29.29 4.82 -22.19
N ARG A 39 28.74 3.62 -22.43
CA ARG A 39 29.05 2.38 -21.67
C ARG A 39 30.43 1.84 -22.05
N PRO A 40 31.28 1.39 -21.11
CA PRO A 40 32.38 0.51 -21.44
C PRO A 40 31.95 -0.96 -21.44
N ARG A 41 32.55 -1.69 -22.39
CA ARG A 41 32.37 -3.08 -22.77
C ARG A 41 32.82 -4.06 -21.67
N SER A 42 32.08 -5.15 -21.58
CA SER A 42 32.43 -6.42 -20.93
C SER A 42 33.72 -7.03 -21.48
N GLN A 43 34.68 -7.34 -20.61
CA GLN A 43 35.71 -8.34 -20.88
C GLN A 43 35.51 -9.52 -19.92
N GLY A 44 35.39 -10.72 -20.49
CA GLY A 44 35.30 -11.97 -19.75
C GLY A 44 36.66 -12.61 -19.52
N LEU A 45 36.70 -13.58 -18.60
CA LEU A 45 37.68 -14.66 -18.45
C LEU A 45 37.09 -15.68 -17.42
N PRO A 46 37.58 -16.94 -17.34
CA PRO A 46 36.74 -18.11 -17.60
C PRO A 46 36.58 -19.06 -16.40
N HIS A 47 35.57 -19.92 -16.55
CA HIS A 47 35.46 -21.34 -16.13
C HIS A 47 36.47 -21.88 -15.10
N LEU A 48 35.98 -22.27 -13.91
CA LEU A 48 36.22 -23.55 -13.19
C LEU A 48 36.08 -23.35 -11.66
N LEU A 49 34.98 -23.84 -11.07
CA LEU A 49 35.00 -24.91 -10.06
C LEU A 49 33.57 -25.20 -9.59
N ARG A 50 33.09 -26.40 -9.94
CA ARG A 50 31.93 -27.04 -9.35
C ARG A 50 32.32 -27.47 -7.92
N LYS A 51 31.65 -26.94 -6.89
CA LYS A 51 31.50 -27.66 -5.63
C LYS A 51 30.17 -27.32 -4.99
N SER A 52 29.36 -28.36 -4.83
CA SER A 52 28.15 -28.33 -4.02
C SER A 52 28.50 -27.94 -2.59
N ARG A 53 27.71 -27.01 -2.07
CA ARG A 53 27.30 -26.87 -0.67
C ARG A 53 26.16 -25.85 -0.71
N SER A 54 25.00 -26.26 -0.21
CA SER A 54 23.82 -25.42 -0.05
C SER A 54 24.23 -24.14 0.69
N ALA A 55 24.39 -23.05 -0.06
CA ALA A 55 24.65 -21.75 0.51
C ALA A 55 23.42 -21.32 1.32
N PRO A 56 23.58 -20.71 2.49
CA PRO A 56 22.45 -20.10 3.18
C PRO A 56 21.82 -19.09 2.22
N VAL A 57 20.53 -19.23 1.96
CA VAL A 57 19.77 -18.24 1.19
C VAL A 57 19.86 -16.93 1.98
N LEU A 58 20.78 -16.06 1.56
CA LEU A 58 20.90 -14.72 2.12
C LEU A 58 19.54 -14.03 1.93
N PRO A 59 19.04 -13.30 2.95
CA PRO A 59 17.79 -12.58 2.80
C PRO A 59 17.90 -11.64 1.60
N ARG A 60 16.97 -11.78 0.64
CA ARG A 60 16.74 -10.79 -0.41
C ARG A 60 16.58 -9.42 0.26
N SER A 61 17.03 -8.34 -0.38
CA SER A 61 17.00 -6.99 0.21
C SER A 61 15.63 -6.69 0.85
N ILE A 62 15.62 -5.89 1.93
CA ILE A 62 14.40 -5.51 2.66
C ILE A 62 13.30 -5.00 1.69
N SER A 63 13.69 -4.24 0.67
CA SER A 63 12.79 -3.75 -0.39
C SER A 63 12.13 -4.87 -1.22
N SER A 64 12.82 -5.98 -1.47
CA SER A 64 12.23 -7.14 -2.18
C SER A 64 11.28 -7.94 -1.29
N ILE A 65 11.47 -7.92 0.03
CA ILE A 65 10.60 -8.59 1.00
C ILE A 65 9.29 -7.82 1.16
N GLU A 66 9.35 -6.48 1.24
CA GLU A 66 8.15 -5.62 1.28
C GLU A 66 7.31 -5.74 0.00
N GLN A 67 7.95 -5.81 -1.16
CA GLN A 67 7.26 -5.94 -2.45
C GLN A 67 6.51 -7.27 -2.61
N HIS A 68 6.92 -8.31 -1.88
CA HIS A 68 6.33 -9.64 -2.00
C HIS A 68 5.62 -10.11 -0.71
N GLN A 69 5.46 -9.28 0.32
CA GLN A 69 4.70 -9.70 1.51
C GLN A 69 3.19 -9.72 1.19
N TYR A 70 2.51 -10.79 1.62
CA TYR A 70 1.06 -10.77 1.68
C TYR A 70 0.59 -9.88 2.83
N CYS A 71 -0.20 -8.87 2.49
CA CYS A 71 -0.92 -8.10 3.49
C CYS A 71 -1.99 -9.01 4.11
N TRP A 72 -1.81 -9.38 5.38
CA TRP A 72 -2.67 -10.32 6.10
C TRP A 72 -4.15 -9.93 6.17
N SER A 73 -4.50 -8.68 5.86
CA SER A 73 -5.90 -8.26 5.74
C SER A 73 -6.63 -8.97 4.59
N HIS A 74 -5.93 -9.35 3.51
CA HIS A 74 -6.54 -10.12 2.42
C HIS A 74 -6.78 -11.58 2.81
N PRO A 75 -5.76 -12.38 3.22
CA PRO A 75 -5.98 -13.75 3.69
C PRO A 75 -7.06 -13.86 4.76
N ARG A 76 -7.10 -12.93 5.73
CA ARG A 76 -8.13 -12.94 6.78
C ARG A 76 -9.55 -12.73 6.23
N ARG A 77 -9.74 -11.83 5.26
CA ARG A 77 -11.03 -11.65 4.58
C ARG A 77 -11.40 -12.91 3.79
N ASP A 78 -10.43 -13.57 3.16
CA ASP A 78 -10.70 -14.82 2.45
C ASP A 78 -11.07 -15.95 3.41
N PHE A 79 -10.42 -16.04 4.57
CA PHE A 79 -10.75 -17.02 5.61
C PHE A 79 -12.17 -16.81 6.11
N GLN A 80 -12.56 -15.55 6.37
CA GLN A 80 -13.93 -15.21 6.72
C GLN A 80 -14.90 -15.61 5.60
N ALA A 81 -14.58 -15.29 4.33
CA ALA A 81 -15.41 -15.69 3.19
C ALA A 81 -15.48 -17.22 2.99
N ILE A 82 -14.49 -17.99 3.45
CA ILE A 82 -14.57 -19.46 3.51
C ILE A 82 -15.59 -19.88 4.57
N VAL A 83 -15.52 -19.30 5.77
CA VAL A 83 -16.49 -19.58 6.86
C VAL A 83 -17.91 -19.20 6.46
N ASP A 84 -18.09 -18.03 5.85
CA ASP A 84 -19.41 -17.49 5.51
C ASP A 84 -20.15 -18.31 4.44
N ARG A 85 -19.45 -19.15 3.68
CA ARG A 85 -20.10 -20.09 2.74
C ARG A 85 -20.88 -21.18 3.45
N ASN A 86 -20.56 -21.45 4.72
CA ASN A 86 -21.19 -22.50 5.52
C ASN A 86 -21.20 -23.87 4.79
N ASP A 87 -20.10 -24.17 4.10
CA ASP A 87 -19.87 -25.40 3.33
C ASP A 87 -18.81 -26.30 4.01
N GLU A 88 -18.39 -27.36 3.33
CA GLU A 88 -17.38 -28.33 3.78
C GLU A 88 -15.99 -27.68 4.04
N GLY A 89 -15.78 -26.44 3.58
CA GLY A 89 -14.59 -25.64 3.84
C GLY A 89 -14.63 -24.83 5.14
N SER A 90 -15.79 -24.69 5.77
CA SER A 90 -15.99 -23.79 6.93
C SER A 90 -15.10 -24.14 8.12
N ALA A 91 -14.84 -25.43 8.35
CA ALA A 91 -13.93 -25.88 9.39
C ALA A 91 -12.49 -25.41 9.14
N VAL A 92 -12.00 -25.55 7.90
CA VAL A 92 -10.68 -25.05 7.47
C VAL A 92 -10.62 -23.53 7.60
N GLY A 93 -11.65 -22.81 7.14
CA GLY A 93 -11.74 -21.36 7.28
C GLY A 93 -11.65 -20.91 8.74
N SER A 94 -12.35 -21.62 9.63
CA SER A 94 -12.36 -21.34 11.07
C SER A 94 -11.00 -21.58 11.71
N ASP A 95 -10.31 -22.67 11.37
CA ASP A 95 -8.96 -22.96 11.86
C ASP A 95 -7.94 -21.89 11.43
N LEU A 96 -8.02 -21.46 10.17
CA LEU A 96 -7.17 -20.40 9.62
C LEU A 96 -7.45 -19.06 10.29
N LEU A 97 -8.72 -18.71 10.50
CA LEU A 97 -9.13 -17.48 11.17
C LEU A 97 -8.68 -17.48 12.63
N ASN A 98 -8.86 -18.58 13.35
CA ASN A 98 -8.40 -18.73 14.74
C ASN A 98 -6.88 -18.61 14.87
N SER A 99 -6.14 -19.24 13.95
CA SER A 99 -4.68 -19.11 13.88
C SER A 99 -4.27 -17.66 13.64
N SER A 100 -4.95 -16.97 12.73
CA SER A 100 -4.71 -15.54 12.47
C SER A 100 -5.04 -14.67 13.69
N ASN A 101 -6.14 -14.92 14.41
CA ASN A 101 -6.51 -14.16 15.60
C ASN A 101 -5.44 -14.30 16.70
N ARG A 102 -4.93 -15.52 16.90
CA ARG A 102 -3.82 -15.78 17.83
C ARG A 102 -2.55 -15.04 17.40
N LEU A 103 -2.24 -15.03 16.10
CA LEU A 103 -1.08 -14.32 15.57
C LEU A 103 -1.17 -12.82 15.86
N PHE A 104 -2.30 -12.21 15.51
CA PHE A 104 -2.51 -10.77 15.66
C PHE A 104 -2.58 -10.34 17.12
N HIS A 105 -3.18 -11.15 18.00
CA HIS A 105 -3.13 -10.90 19.44
C HIS A 105 -1.69 -10.79 19.97
N ARG A 106 -0.80 -11.70 19.52
CA ARG A 106 0.61 -11.69 19.92
C ARG A 106 1.37 -10.55 19.25
N TRP A 107 1.08 -10.26 17.98
CA TRP A 107 1.64 -9.12 17.26
C TRP A 107 1.34 -7.80 17.95
N HIS A 108 0.08 -7.55 18.34
CA HIS A 108 -0.29 -6.32 19.04
C HIS A 108 0.42 -6.18 20.38
N LYS A 109 0.54 -7.27 21.16
CA LYS A 109 1.35 -7.23 22.40
C LYS A 109 2.81 -6.88 22.14
N TYR A 110 3.41 -7.37 21.06
CA TYR A 110 4.77 -6.98 20.68
C TYR A 110 4.85 -5.52 20.26
N ARG A 111 3.97 -5.09 19.35
CA ARG A 111 3.91 -3.72 18.83
C ARG A 111 3.72 -2.69 19.95
N ASP A 112 2.88 -3.02 20.93
CA ASP A 112 2.55 -2.14 22.05
C ASP A 112 3.63 -2.18 23.16
N GLY A 113 4.77 -2.85 22.93
CA GLY A 113 5.91 -2.92 23.86
C GLY A 113 5.73 -3.88 25.04
N VAL A 114 4.63 -4.61 25.10
CA VAL A 114 4.30 -5.56 26.19
C VAL A 114 5.04 -6.90 26.02
N MET A 115 5.54 -7.21 24.83
CA MET A 115 6.20 -8.47 24.51
C MET A 115 7.49 -8.24 23.75
N ALA A 116 8.56 -8.92 24.15
CA ALA A 116 9.82 -8.90 23.40
C ALA A 116 9.70 -9.62 22.05
N TRP A 117 10.48 -9.17 21.06
CA TRP A 117 10.51 -9.75 19.72
C TRP A 117 10.75 -11.27 19.71
N GLY A 118 11.75 -11.75 20.48
CA GLY A 118 12.06 -13.17 20.58
C GLY A 118 10.90 -14.01 21.13
N THR A 119 10.17 -13.48 22.12
CA THR A 119 8.97 -14.12 22.67
C THR A 119 7.84 -14.18 21.64
N PHE A 120 7.64 -13.10 20.90
CA PHE A 120 6.66 -13.08 19.80
C PHE A 120 6.99 -14.13 18.73
N LEU A 121 8.26 -14.22 18.29
CA LEU A 121 8.71 -15.25 17.36
C LEU A 121 8.48 -16.67 17.90
N GLY A 122 8.69 -16.88 19.20
CA GLY A 122 8.38 -18.14 19.88
C GLY A 122 6.91 -18.54 19.76
N TYR A 123 5.98 -17.59 19.90
CA TYR A 123 4.55 -17.85 19.69
C TYR A 123 4.16 -17.97 18.20
N ALA A 124 4.83 -17.24 17.31
CA ALA A 124 4.53 -17.25 15.88
C ALA A 124 4.85 -18.61 15.23
N ARG A 125 5.90 -19.31 15.69
CA ARG A 125 6.30 -20.63 15.17
C ARG A 125 5.19 -21.69 15.20
N PRO A 126 4.57 -22.03 16.35
CA PRO A 126 3.48 -23.01 16.38
C PRO A 126 2.23 -22.53 15.64
N ILE A 127 2.00 -21.22 15.54
CA ILE A 127 0.90 -20.66 14.75
C ILE A 127 1.15 -20.88 13.26
N ARG A 128 2.36 -20.61 12.77
CA ARG A 128 2.75 -20.89 11.38
C ARG A 128 2.55 -22.36 11.04
N TRP A 129 2.96 -23.26 11.93
CA TRP A 129 2.73 -24.69 11.75
C TRP A 129 1.23 -25.04 11.69
N GLY A 130 0.40 -24.45 12.57
CA GLY A 130 -1.04 -24.65 12.55
C GLY A 130 -1.70 -24.16 11.25
N VAL A 131 -1.26 -23.01 10.72
CA VAL A 131 -1.71 -22.51 9.41
C VAL A 131 -1.33 -23.47 8.31
N ARG A 132 -0.06 -23.93 8.25
CA ARG A 132 0.38 -24.92 7.27
C ARG A 132 -0.48 -26.18 7.30
N GLN A 133 -0.74 -26.73 8.50
CA GLN A 133 -1.58 -27.92 8.65
C GLN A 133 -3.03 -27.70 8.19
N ALA A 134 -3.63 -26.54 8.49
CA ALA A 134 -4.97 -26.24 8.02
C ALA A 134 -5.02 -26.11 6.48
N LEU A 135 -4.00 -25.49 5.88
CA LEU A 135 -3.85 -25.42 4.44
C LEU A 135 -3.65 -26.82 3.83
N ASP A 136 -2.85 -27.69 4.43
CA ASP A 136 -2.61 -29.04 3.92
C ASP A 136 -3.90 -29.90 3.96
N ARG A 137 -4.68 -29.79 5.03
CA ARG A 137 -6.00 -30.46 5.12
C ARG A 137 -7.00 -29.96 4.07
N SER A 138 -6.88 -28.70 3.65
CA SER A 138 -7.79 -28.12 2.66
C SER A 138 -7.72 -28.80 1.28
N ALA A 139 -6.61 -29.48 0.97
CA ALA A 139 -6.44 -30.21 -0.28
C ALA A 139 -7.43 -31.38 -0.41
N ALA A 140 -7.89 -31.92 0.72
CA ALA A 140 -8.92 -32.95 0.80
C ALA A 140 -10.35 -32.38 0.98
N CYS A 141 -10.52 -31.06 0.96
CA CYS A 141 -11.83 -30.44 1.13
C CYS A 141 -12.69 -30.62 -0.13
N ALA A 142 -13.96 -31.00 0.05
CA ALA A 142 -14.91 -31.16 -1.05
C ALA A 142 -15.25 -29.83 -1.76
N SER A 143 -15.07 -28.69 -1.08
CA SER A 143 -15.26 -27.37 -1.66
C SER A 143 -14.04 -26.97 -2.51
N GLU A 144 -14.14 -27.15 -3.83
CA GLU A 144 -13.07 -26.82 -4.78
C GLU A 144 -12.63 -25.35 -4.69
N LYS A 145 -13.56 -24.44 -4.37
CA LYS A 145 -13.24 -23.02 -4.13
C LYS A 145 -12.32 -22.84 -2.92
N THR A 146 -12.58 -23.56 -1.84
CA THR A 146 -11.72 -23.55 -0.64
C THR A 146 -10.36 -24.15 -0.93
N ALA A 147 -10.34 -25.32 -1.58
CA ALA A 147 -9.11 -26.02 -1.94
C ALA A 147 -8.23 -25.16 -2.87
N ALA A 148 -8.80 -24.58 -3.92
CA ALA A 148 -8.07 -23.69 -4.84
C ALA A 148 -7.47 -22.47 -4.13
N ARG A 149 -8.25 -21.82 -3.24
CA ARG A 149 -7.74 -20.67 -2.48
C ARG A 149 -6.58 -21.06 -1.57
N CYS A 150 -6.69 -22.18 -0.88
CA CYS A 150 -5.68 -22.64 0.05
C CYS A 150 -4.42 -23.14 -0.67
N ARG A 151 -4.54 -23.76 -1.85
CA ARG A 151 -3.39 -24.10 -2.72
C ARG A 151 -2.58 -22.86 -3.10
N MET A 152 -3.25 -21.78 -3.52
CA MET A 152 -2.58 -20.51 -3.82
C MET A 152 -1.83 -19.95 -2.60
N LEU A 153 -2.38 -20.09 -1.39
CA LEU A 153 -1.71 -19.66 -0.16
C LEU A 153 -0.55 -20.59 0.23
N GLN A 154 -0.61 -21.89 -0.10
CA GLN A 154 0.51 -22.82 0.11
C GLN A 154 1.68 -22.51 -0.82
N GLU A 155 1.42 -22.20 -2.09
CA GLU A 155 2.43 -21.79 -3.07
C GLU A 155 3.13 -20.50 -2.61
N GLY A 156 2.36 -19.57 -2.05
CA GLY A 156 2.85 -18.29 -1.53
C GLY A 156 3.16 -18.27 -0.03
N GLU A 157 3.35 -19.41 0.65
CA GLU A 157 3.38 -19.44 2.11
C GLU A 157 4.51 -18.57 2.70
N GLU A 158 5.68 -18.53 2.06
CA GLU A 158 6.81 -17.69 2.46
C GLU A 158 6.47 -16.19 2.47
N HIS A 159 5.49 -15.76 1.67
CA HIS A 159 5.02 -14.38 1.58
C HIS A 159 4.11 -13.99 2.74
N LEU A 160 3.45 -14.95 3.38
CA LEU A 160 2.66 -14.71 4.61
C LEU A 160 3.56 -14.33 5.79
N TRP A 161 4.78 -14.87 5.84
CA TRP A 161 5.63 -14.79 7.03
C TRP A 161 6.79 -13.79 6.91
N ALA A 162 6.78 -12.95 5.88
CA ALA A 162 7.82 -11.95 5.62
C ALA A 162 8.11 -11.04 6.82
N PHE A 163 7.06 -10.53 7.46
CA PHE A 163 7.17 -9.69 8.66
C PHE A 163 7.79 -10.39 9.89
N LEU A 164 7.82 -11.73 9.92
CA LEU A 164 8.52 -12.48 10.97
C LEU A 164 10.04 -12.56 10.73
N ARG A 165 10.50 -12.33 9.50
CA ARG A 165 11.93 -12.39 9.13
C ARG A 165 12.64 -11.06 9.34
N VAL A 166 11.92 -9.95 9.19
CA VAL A 166 12.47 -8.59 9.30
C VAL A 166 11.68 -7.82 10.34
N GLN A 167 12.35 -7.43 11.41
CA GLN A 167 11.75 -6.62 12.48
C GLN A 167 11.35 -5.24 11.93
N GLY A 168 10.16 -4.77 12.30
CA GLY A 168 9.64 -3.44 11.91
C GLY A 168 8.71 -3.44 10.71
N ILE A 169 8.57 -4.56 9.99
CA ILE A 169 7.55 -4.69 8.93
C ILE A 169 6.19 -5.00 9.57
N GLU A 170 5.15 -4.26 9.21
CA GLU A 170 3.78 -4.52 9.67
C GLU A 170 3.14 -5.69 8.87
N PRO A 171 2.45 -6.66 9.52
CA PRO A 171 1.80 -7.79 8.86
C PRO A 171 0.61 -7.38 7.98
N THR A 172 -0.10 -6.34 8.40
CA THR A 172 -1.10 -5.64 7.58
C THR A 172 -0.38 -4.43 6.99
N ASN A 173 -0.20 -4.40 5.67
CA ASN A 173 0.38 -3.29 4.93
C ASN A 173 -0.50 -2.02 5.04
N ASN A 174 -0.56 -1.46 6.25
CA ASN A 174 -1.34 -0.29 6.64
C ASN A 174 -0.72 0.99 6.05
N ALA A 175 0.44 0.92 5.40
CA ALA A 175 1.07 2.06 4.72
C ALA A 175 0.55 2.21 3.28
N ALA A 176 0.37 1.10 2.55
CA ALA A 176 -0.15 1.16 1.18
C ALA A 176 -1.65 1.50 1.12
N GLU A 177 -2.44 1.04 2.10
CA GLU A 177 -3.90 1.22 2.08
C GLU A 177 -4.31 2.71 2.15
N PRO A 178 -3.76 3.57 3.05
CA PRO A 178 -4.04 5.02 3.06
C PRO A 178 -3.54 5.75 1.80
N ALA A 179 -2.39 5.33 1.25
CA ALA A 179 -1.82 5.92 0.05
C ALA A 179 -2.73 5.68 -1.17
N LEU A 180 -3.23 4.45 -1.32
CA LEU A 180 -4.11 4.07 -2.43
C LEU A 180 -5.56 4.50 -2.22
N ARG A 181 -6.05 4.55 -0.97
CA ARG A 181 -7.45 4.90 -0.66
C ARG A 181 -7.82 6.27 -1.20
N HIS A 182 -6.92 7.25 -1.15
CA HIS A 182 -7.18 8.59 -1.68
C HIS A 182 -7.35 8.59 -3.19
N ALA A 183 -6.48 7.87 -3.91
CA ALA A 183 -6.58 7.71 -5.35
C ALA A 183 -7.88 7.00 -5.75
N ILE A 184 -8.25 5.94 -5.02
CA ILE A 184 -9.47 5.16 -5.25
C ILE A 184 -10.73 5.98 -4.99
N LEU A 185 -10.81 6.68 -3.86
CA LEU A 185 -11.95 7.54 -3.52
C LEU A 185 -12.10 8.67 -4.53
N TRP A 186 -11.00 9.33 -4.88
CA TRP A 186 -10.99 10.35 -5.91
C TRP A 186 -11.55 9.80 -7.22
N ARG A 187 -11.00 8.69 -7.74
CA ARG A 187 -11.44 8.08 -9.01
C ARG A 187 -12.92 7.71 -8.98
N LYS A 188 -13.42 7.15 -7.87
CA LYS A 188 -14.84 6.82 -7.71
C LYS A 188 -15.74 8.07 -7.75
N SER A 189 -15.30 9.17 -7.13
CA SER A 189 -16.06 10.43 -7.12
C SER A 189 -15.95 11.25 -8.41
N SER A 190 -14.80 11.20 -9.09
CA SER A 190 -14.49 12.06 -10.24
C SER A 190 -14.67 11.38 -11.59
N GLY A 191 -14.82 10.05 -11.63
CA GLY A 191 -14.83 9.26 -12.86
C GLY A 191 -13.43 9.03 -13.47
N GLY A 192 -12.38 9.58 -12.87
CA GLY A 192 -11.00 9.44 -13.36
C GLY A 192 -10.57 10.58 -14.30
N THR A 193 -9.65 10.30 -15.21
CA THR A 193 -9.08 11.25 -16.17
C THR A 193 -9.34 10.78 -17.59
N ALA A 194 -9.62 11.72 -18.51
CA ALA A 194 -9.86 11.43 -19.94
C ALA A 194 -8.69 11.88 -20.85
N SER A 195 -7.60 12.38 -20.27
CA SER A 195 -6.41 12.84 -20.99
C SER A 195 -5.13 12.45 -20.26
N GLU A 196 -4.04 12.29 -21.02
CA GLU A 196 -2.72 12.03 -20.44
C GLU A 196 -2.29 13.14 -19.48
N TRP A 197 -2.53 14.40 -19.86
CA TRP A 197 -2.22 15.55 -19.01
C TRP A 197 -2.98 15.48 -17.67
N GLY A 198 -4.27 15.14 -17.71
CA GLY A 198 -5.06 14.95 -16.49
C GLY A 198 -4.50 13.84 -15.62
N SER A 199 -4.11 12.71 -16.21
CA SER A 199 -3.48 11.59 -15.50
C SER A 199 -2.19 12.01 -14.81
N ARG A 200 -1.32 12.76 -15.50
CA ARG A 200 -0.07 13.30 -14.95
C ARG A 200 -0.31 14.30 -13.83
N PHE A 201 -1.32 15.15 -13.96
CA PHE A 201 -1.69 16.09 -12.90
C PHE A 201 -2.13 15.35 -11.63
N VAL A 202 -3.04 14.39 -11.77
CA VAL A 202 -3.55 13.59 -10.65
C VAL A 202 -2.43 12.76 -9.99
N GLU A 203 -1.57 12.13 -10.79
CA GLU A 203 -0.37 11.42 -10.32
C GLU A 203 0.49 12.29 -9.41
N ARG A 204 0.79 13.52 -9.84
CA ARG A 204 1.63 14.47 -9.08
C ARG A 204 0.94 14.95 -7.80
N VAL A 205 -0.34 15.30 -7.87
CA VAL A 205 -1.10 15.75 -6.70
C VAL A 205 -1.21 14.64 -5.66
N LEU A 206 -1.54 13.41 -6.07
CA LEU A 206 -1.61 12.26 -5.16
C LEU A 206 -0.25 11.95 -4.51
N SER A 207 0.84 12.10 -5.26
CA SER A 207 2.20 11.94 -4.73
C SER A 207 2.55 12.99 -3.66
N VAL A 208 2.21 14.26 -3.90
CA VAL A 208 2.37 15.35 -2.91
C VAL A 208 1.54 15.07 -1.66
N VAL A 209 0.24 14.76 -1.83
CA VAL A 209 -0.67 14.45 -0.73
C VAL A 209 -0.16 13.27 0.10
N GLY A 210 0.24 12.19 -0.56
CA GLY A 210 0.78 10.99 0.09
C GLY A 210 2.04 11.31 0.89
N THR A 211 2.96 12.06 0.30
CA THR A 211 4.24 12.42 0.94
C THR A 211 4.03 13.37 2.13
N CYS A 212 3.23 14.43 1.98
CA CYS A 212 2.93 15.35 3.07
C CYS A 212 2.30 14.63 4.26
N ARG A 213 1.34 13.73 4.01
CA ARG A 213 0.70 12.96 5.09
C ARG A 213 1.66 11.99 5.76
N HIS A 214 2.50 11.31 4.99
CA HIS A 214 3.53 10.43 5.54
C HIS A 214 4.51 11.19 6.44
N GLN A 215 4.81 12.45 6.09
CA GLN A 215 5.67 13.35 6.87
C GLN A 215 4.93 14.09 8.00
N GLY A 216 3.62 13.88 8.20
CA GLY A 216 2.83 14.63 9.18
C GLY A 216 2.65 16.13 8.87
N ARG A 217 2.83 16.55 7.61
CA ARG A 217 2.73 17.94 7.15
C ARG A 217 1.31 18.27 6.68
N ASN A 218 0.88 19.51 6.92
CA ASN A 218 -0.38 20.02 6.38
C ASN A 218 -0.27 20.18 4.85
N VAL A 219 -1.10 19.43 4.12
CA VAL A 219 -1.11 19.39 2.65
C VAL A 219 -1.46 20.75 2.04
N LEU A 220 -2.43 21.46 2.62
CA LEU A 220 -2.89 22.74 2.10
C LEU A 220 -1.83 23.82 2.32
N GLU A 221 -1.21 23.85 3.50
CA GLU A 221 -0.12 24.78 3.78
C GLU A 221 1.07 24.55 2.87
N TYR A 222 1.44 23.29 2.61
CA TYR A 222 2.50 22.97 1.66
C TYR A 222 2.19 23.49 0.26
N GLN A 223 1.00 23.17 -0.28
CA GLN A 223 0.60 23.62 -1.61
C GLN A 223 0.53 25.15 -1.70
N ALA A 224 -0.07 25.81 -0.71
CA ALA A 224 -0.12 27.27 -0.64
C ALA A 224 1.29 27.88 -0.59
N GLY A 225 2.22 27.26 0.15
CA GLY A 225 3.63 27.65 0.19
C GLY A 225 4.30 27.55 -1.19
N CYS A 226 4.01 26.49 -1.95
CA CYS A 226 4.55 26.33 -3.31
C CYS A 226 4.08 27.43 -4.28
N PHE A 227 2.85 27.92 -4.14
CA PHE A 227 2.35 29.04 -4.95
C PHE A 227 2.82 30.41 -4.45
N ARG A 228 2.92 30.60 -3.13
CA ARG A 228 3.34 31.88 -2.53
C ARG A 228 4.83 32.14 -2.68
N ALA A 229 5.69 31.12 -2.58
CA ALA A 229 7.13 31.31 -2.58
C ALA A 229 7.66 31.99 -3.86
N PRO A 230 7.30 31.57 -5.09
CA PRO A 230 7.70 32.26 -6.31
C PRO A 230 7.24 33.71 -6.37
N LEU A 231 6.01 33.98 -5.90
CA LEU A 231 5.46 35.35 -5.87
C LEU A 231 6.23 36.27 -4.90
N ALA A 232 6.85 35.69 -3.88
CA ALA A 232 7.67 36.41 -2.89
C ALA A 232 9.18 36.37 -3.20
N GLY A 233 9.59 35.84 -4.36
CA GLY A 233 11.01 35.65 -4.71
C GLY A 233 11.74 34.64 -3.82
N GLN A 234 11.01 33.75 -3.14
CA GLN A 234 11.54 32.74 -2.22
C GLN A 234 11.64 31.37 -2.91
N PRO A 235 12.54 30.48 -2.43
CA PRO A 235 12.61 29.12 -2.94
C PRO A 235 11.34 28.31 -2.62
N VAL A 236 10.89 27.50 -3.58
CA VAL A 236 9.73 26.62 -3.41
C VAL A 236 9.99 25.62 -2.27
N PRO A 237 9.04 25.42 -1.34
CA PRO A 237 9.17 24.44 -0.27
C PRO A 237 9.47 23.04 -0.82
N SER A 238 10.48 22.37 -0.26
CA SER A 238 10.83 21.00 -0.67
C SER A 238 9.79 19.99 -0.16
N LEU A 239 9.45 19.03 -1.03
CA LEU A 239 8.69 17.84 -0.63
C LEU A 239 9.59 16.79 0.04
N LEU A 240 10.89 16.77 -0.29
CA LEU A 240 11.85 15.83 0.28
C LEU A 240 12.37 16.36 1.62
N VAL A 241 12.38 15.50 2.64
CA VAL A 241 13.01 15.80 3.93
C VAL A 241 14.51 15.88 3.71
N ARG A 242 15.14 17.00 4.04
CA ARG A 242 16.61 17.08 4.09
C ARG A 242 17.04 16.34 5.35
N VAL A 243 17.75 15.24 5.19
CA VAL A 243 18.45 14.59 6.31
C VAL A 243 19.56 15.57 6.74
N PRO A 244 19.64 15.98 8.01
CA PRO A 244 20.77 16.78 8.47
C PRO A 244 22.04 15.93 8.29
N SER A 245 23.02 16.51 7.60
CA SER A 245 24.37 15.96 7.42
C SER A 245 25.14 15.92 8.73
#